data_AF-A0A4S8QCE2-F1
#
_entry.id   AF-A0A4S8QCE2-F1
#
_cell.length_a   1.000
_cell.length_b   1.000
_cell.length_c   1.000
_cell.angle_alpha   90.00
_cell.angle_beta   90.00
_cell.angle_gamma   90.00
#
_symmetry.space_group_name_H-M   'P 1'
#
loop_
_entity.id
_entity.type
_entity.pdbx_description
1 polymer ?
#
loop_
_entity_poly.entity_id
_entity_poly.type
_entity_poly.pdbx_seq_one_letter_code
_entity_poly.pdbx_strand_id
1 'polypeptide(L)' 'MTRTVINLDDELLAQASEIFGTTTKVSTVHAALKEAVDRRGRQEFLDWLAGGNLPDLADEGLREQMWR' A
#
# COMPACT_ATOMS: atom_id res chain seq x y z
N MET A 1 -15.65 -13.49 -7.39
CA MET A 1 -15.78 -12.06 -7.77
C MET A 1 -17.16 -11.82 -8.35
N THR A 2 -17.75 -10.66 -8.09
CA THR A 2 -19.02 -10.24 -8.68
C THR A 2 -18.75 -9.36 -9.89
N ARG A 3 -19.52 -9.52 -10.98
CA ARG A 3 -19.40 -8.68 -12.17
C ARG A 3 -20.12 -7.36 -11.93
N THR A 4 -19.38 -6.25 -12.02
CA THR A 4 -19.91 -4.89 -11.90
C THR A 4 -19.71 -4.16 -13.22
N VAL A 5 -20.74 -3.47 -13.71
CA VAL A 5 -20.66 -2.61 -14.89
C VAL A 5 -20.56 -1.17 -14.40
N ILE A 6 -19.45 -0.50 -14.73
CA ILE A 6 -19.19 0.90 -14.39
C ILE A 6 -18.62 1.63 -15.60
N ASN A 7 -18.85 2.93 -15.68
CA ASN A 7 -18.17 3.79 -16.64
C ASN A 7 -16.87 4.29 -16.00
N LEU A 8 -15.78 4.22 -16.74
CA LEU A 8 -14.46 4.67 -16.31
C LEU A 8 -13.90 5.66 -17.33
N ASP A 9 -13.07 6.57 -16.84
CA ASP A 9 -12.25 7.41 -17.69
C ASP A 9 -11.16 6.54 -18.36
N ASP A 10 -11.22 6.43 -19.68
CA ASP A 10 -10.31 5.58 -20.44
C ASP A 10 -8.88 6.13 -20.50
N GLU A 11 -8.68 7.45 -20.44
CA GLU A 11 -7.35 8.06 -20.40
C GLU A 11 -6.68 7.83 -19.05
N LEU A 12 -7.44 7.99 -17.96
CA LEU A 12 -6.95 7.69 -16.62
C LEU A 12 -6.62 6.21 -16.47
N LEU A 13 -7.45 5.34 -17.05
CA LEU A 13 -7.22 3.89 -17.02
C LEU A 13 -5.98 3.49 -17.81
N ALA A 14 -5.70 4.14 -18.94
CA ALA A 14 -4.48 3.94 -19.71
C ALA A 14 -3.24 4.35 -18.89
N GLN A 15 -3.24 5.55 -18.30
CA GLN A 15 -2.15 6.02 -17.44
C GLN A 15 -1.91 5.07 -16.26
N ALA A 16 -2.99 4.64 -15.59
CA ALA A 16 -2.88 3.68 -14.50
C ALA A 16 -2.30 2.34 -14.98
N SER A 17 -2.66 1.88 -16.19
CA SER A 17 -2.12 0.64 -16.75
C SER A 17 -0.62 0.70 -17.01
N GLU A 18 -0.12 1.85 -17.44
CA GLU A 18 1.31 2.09 -17.62
C GLU A 18 2.05 2.11 -16.27
N ILE A 19 1.49 2.81 -15.27
CA ILE A 19 2.05 2.89 -13.92
C ILE A 19 2.13 1.50 -13.28
N PHE A 20 1.08 0.69 -13.41
CA PHE A 20 1.01 -0.64 -12.80
C PHE A 20 1.55 -1.76 -13.69
N GLY A 21 1.97 -1.47 -14.93
CA GLY A 21 2.47 -2.47 -15.88
C GLY A 21 1.42 -3.53 -16.24
N THR A 22 0.14 -3.18 -16.26
CA THR A 22 -0.97 -4.11 -16.49
C THR A 22 -1.49 -4.06 -17.92
N THR A 23 -1.92 -5.21 -18.44
CA THR A 23 -2.37 -5.34 -19.84
C THR A 23 -3.89 -5.42 -20.01
N THR A 24 -4.65 -5.47 -18.92
CA THR A 24 -6.12 -5.56 -18.97
C THR A 24 -6.77 -4.52 -18.07
N LYS A 25 -7.93 -3.98 -18.48
CA LYS A 25 -8.70 -3.02 -17.67
C LYS A 25 -8.98 -3.54 -16.26
N VAL A 26 -9.36 -4.82 -16.14
CA VAL A 26 -9.66 -5.45 -14.84
C VAL A 26 -8.41 -5.56 -13.95
N SER A 27 -7.27 -5.96 -14.50
CA SER A 27 -6.03 -6.04 -13.72
C SER A 27 -5.55 -4.66 -13.28
N THR A 28 -5.70 -3.63 -14.12
CA THR A 28 -5.42 -2.24 -13.75
C THR A 28 -6.30 -1.78 -12.58
N VAL A 29 -7.61 -2.02 -12.65
CA VAL A 29 -8.53 -1.64 -11.56
C VAL A 29 -8.20 -2.38 -10.27
N HIS A 30 -7.92 -3.68 -10.32
CA HIS A 30 -7.52 -4.44 -9.13
C HIS A 30 -6.19 -3.95 -8.55
N ALA A 31 -5.20 -3.65 -9.39
CA ALA A 31 -3.92 -3.12 -8.95
C ALA A 31 -4.09 -1.76 -8.26
N ALA A 32 -4.89 -0.86 -8.85
CA ALA A 32 -5.19 0.43 -8.27
C ALA A 32 -5.90 0.32 -6.91
N LEU A 33 -6.91 -0.54 -6.81
CA LEU A 33 -7.63 -0.78 -5.55
C LEU A 33 -6.72 -1.39 -4.48
N LYS A 34 -5.89 -2.35 -4.86
CA LYS A 34 -4.91 -2.95 -3.95
C LYS A 34 -3.93 -1.91 -3.44
N GLU A 35 -3.37 -1.09 -4.32
CA GLU A 35 -2.42 -0.04 -3.91
C GLU A 35 -3.08 0.99 -3.00
N ALA A 36 -4.34 1.36 -3.23
CA ALA A 36 -5.06 2.27 -2.33
C ALA A 36 -5.20 1.69 -0.91
N VAL A 37 -5.54 0.40 -0.79
CA VAL A 37 -5.65 -0.29 0.50
C VAL A 37 -4.28 -0.43 1.16
N ASP A 38 -3.27 -0.89 0.41
CA ASP A 38 -1.92 -1.07 0.92
C ASP A 38 -1.33 0.27 1.38
N ARG A 39 -1.56 1.36 0.63
CA ARG A 39 -1.14 2.72 1.01
C ARG A 39 -1.76 3.15 2.33
N ARG A 40 -3.05 2.89 2.54
CA ARG A 40 -3.70 3.20 3.81
C ARG A 40 -3.11 2.38 4.96
N GLY A 41 -2.89 1.08 4.74
CA GLY A 41 -2.26 0.21 5.74
C GLY A 41 -0.83 0.67 6.10
N ARG A 42 -0.03 1.09 5.12
CA ARG A 42 1.30 1.67 5.36
C ARG A 42 1.22 2.95 6.20
N GLN A 43 0.23 3.81 5.95
CA GLN A 43 0.04 5.03 6.74
C GLN A 43 -0.36 4.71 8.18
N GLU A 44 -1.34 3.83 8.38
CA GLU A 44 -1.77 3.39 9.72
C GLU A 44 -0.62 2.76 10.51
N PHE A 45 0.20 1.96 9.84
CA PHE A 45 1.38 1.37 10.45
C PHE A 45 2.38 2.46 10.88
N LEU A 46 2.68 3.42 10.03
CA LEU A 46 3.58 4.53 10.37
C LEU A 46 3.03 5.39 11.52
N ASP A 47 1.73 5.67 11.54
CA ASP A 47 1.09 6.39 12.64
C ASP A 47 1.20 5.61 13.95
N TRP A 48 0.99 4.29 13.90
CA TRP A 48 1.16 3.39 15.03
C TRP A 48 2.62 3.36 15.53
N LEU A 49 3.60 3.33 14.63
CA LEU A 49 5.02 3.42 14.96
C LEU A 49 5.36 4.74 15.65
N ALA A 50 4.90 5.87 15.08
CA ALA A 50 5.10 7.20 15.62
C ALA A 50 4.47 7.39 17.00
N GLY A 51 3.41 6.64 17.30
CA GLY A 51 2.80 6.56 18.63
C GLY A 51 3.64 5.86 19.70
N GLY A 52 4.86 5.40 19.39
CA GLY A 52 5.78 4.78 20.36
C GLY A 52 5.46 3.32 20.67
N ASN A 53 4.68 2.65 19.83
CA ASN A 53 4.21 1.29 20.09
C ASN A 53 5.25 0.17 19.84
N LEU A 54 6.53 0.53 19.69
CA LEU A 54 7.66 -0.40 19.70
C LEU A 54 8.64 -0.05 20.84
N PRO A 55 8.23 -0.28 22.10
CA PRO A 55 9.02 0.11 23.26
C PRO A 55 10.40 -0.55 23.29
N ASP A 56 10.49 -1.82 22.89
CA ASP A 56 11.75 -2.57 22.82
C ASP A 56 12.72 -1.96 21.80
N LEU A 57 12.23 -1.52 20.63
CA LEU A 57 13.09 -0.86 19.64
C LEU A 57 13.42 0.59 20.04
N ALA A 58 12.67 1.20 20.95
CA ALA A 58 12.98 2.50 21.51
C ALA A 58 14.10 2.44 22.56
N ASP A 59 14.35 1.27 23.17
CA ASP A 59 15.42 1.05 24.13
C ASP A 59 16.80 1.01 23.47
N GLU A 60 17.67 1.95 23.86
CA GLU A 60 19.02 2.08 23.31
C GLU A 60 19.94 0.92 23.70
N GLY A 61 19.84 0.43 24.93
CA GLY A 61 20.65 -0.69 25.42
C GLY A 61 20.25 -2.02 24.76
N LEU A 62 18.97 -2.21 24.41
CA LEU A 62 18.52 -3.35 23.64
C LEU A 62 18.99 -3.27 22.18
N ARG A 63 18.91 -2.10 21.55
CA ARG A 63 19.41 -1.89 20.17
C ARG A 63 20.90 -2.23 20.08
N GLU A 64 21.73 -1.75 21.00
CA GLU A 64 23.18 -2.05 20.99
C GLU A 64 23.49 -3.54 21.19
N GLN A 65 22.66 -4.27 21.94
CA GLN A 65 22.82 -5.71 22.14
C GLN A 65 22.41 -6.52 20.90
N MET A 66 21.43 -6.07 20.12
CA MET A 66 20.95 -6.77 18.92
C MET A 66 21.93 -6.69 17.73
N TRP A 67 22.82 -5.69 17.69
CA TRP A 67 23.78 -5.48 16.61
C TRP A 67 25.20 -5.99 16.90
N ARG A 68 25.42 -6.69 18.02
CA ARG A 68 26.66 -7.44 18.28
C ARG A 68 26.55 -8.86 17.72
#